data_AF-A0A2V5U4T9-F1
#
_entry.id   AF-A0A2V5U4T9-F1
#
_cell.length_a   1.000
_cell.length_b   1.000
_cell.length_c   1.000
_cell.angle_alpha   90.00
_cell.angle_beta   90.00
_cell.angle_gamma   90.00
#
_symmetry.space_group_name_H-M   'P 1'
#
loop_
_entity.id
_entity.type
_entity.pdbx_description
1 polymer ?
#
loop_
_entity_poly.entity_id
_entity_poly.type
_entity_poly.pdbx_seq_one_letter_code
_entity_poly.pdbx_strand_id
1 'polypeptide(L)'
;MIPVKLGIAGAMILASLATPVVVQRDARAGLREKHAALRQQTDRLAESTAENRRLSNLVAQAKPAFSDEQFRELMRLRGEVGMLRRQTNATQQLREENRRLEARLKNAQNQPTPMSPGELQQGLLTEKREAMRNICLQLPQALQRFASDHTNQTPTDLLQLRNYFSTSAGESMPGLRLFQLVSDRPEIVVPANALLLRDPEEHRKPDGKWARLYAYGDGRIVEATSEDGNFDAWEKQHTSPPAAGQ
;
A
#
# COMPACT_ATOMS: atom_id res chain seq x y z
N MET A 1 91.36 17.00 57.29
CA MET A 1 89.93 17.20 56.94
C MET A 1 89.79 18.55 56.26
N ILE A 2 89.55 18.60 54.94
CA ILE A 2 89.23 19.86 54.25
C ILE A 2 87.68 19.95 54.18
N PRO A 3 87.05 21.04 54.65
CA PRO A 3 85.61 21.08 54.85
C PRO A 3 84.83 21.20 53.53
N VAL A 4 83.78 20.39 53.44
CA VAL A 4 82.92 20.05 52.28
C VAL A 4 82.30 21.26 51.54
N LYS A 5 82.31 22.47 52.12
CA LYS A 5 81.62 23.66 51.59
C LYS A 5 82.22 24.21 50.28
N LEU A 6 83.53 24.10 50.05
CA LEU A 6 84.19 24.55 48.80
C LEU A 6 83.97 23.58 47.62
N GLY A 7 83.78 22.28 47.92
CA GLY A 7 83.54 21.26 46.90
C GLY A 7 82.20 21.40 46.20
N ILE A 8 81.19 21.92 46.90
CA ILE A 8 79.82 22.07 46.37
C ILE A 8 79.75 23.21 45.34
N ALA A 9 80.39 24.36 45.59
CA ALA A 9 80.41 25.48 44.65
C ALA A 9 81.19 25.16 43.36
N GLY A 10 82.33 24.46 43.48
CA GLY A 10 83.10 24.00 42.32
C GLY A 10 82.36 22.95 41.49
N ALA A 11 81.63 22.03 42.14
CA ALA A 11 80.81 21.04 41.45
C ALA A 11 79.65 21.66 40.66
N MET A 12 79.01 22.74 41.15
CA MET A 12 77.97 23.45 40.40
C MET A 12 78.50 24.15 39.14
N ILE A 13 79.67 24.78 39.20
CA ILE A 13 80.27 25.47 38.04
C ILE A 13 80.74 24.46 36.98
N LEU A 14 81.37 23.36 37.41
CA LEU A 14 81.78 22.28 36.49
C LEU A 14 80.58 21.57 35.88
N ALA A 15 79.51 21.35 36.64
CA ALA A 15 78.25 20.82 36.09
C ALA A 15 77.66 21.76 35.03
N SER A 16 77.70 23.09 35.27
CA SER A 16 77.20 24.12 34.35
C SER A 16 78.00 24.22 33.04
N LEU A 17 79.30 23.93 33.07
CA LEU A 17 80.18 23.92 31.89
C LEU A 17 80.16 22.59 31.12
N ALA A 18 79.83 21.48 31.79
CA ALA A 18 79.75 20.16 31.15
C ALA A 18 78.46 19.96 30.32
N THR A 19 77.34 20.54 30.75
CA THR A 19 76.03 20.37 30.06
C THR A 19 76.04 20.86 28.61
N PRO A 20 76.58 22.05 28.28
CA PRO A 20 76.62 22.55 26.90
C PRO A 20 77.43 21.66 25.95
N VAL A 21 78.51 21.05 26.45
CA VAL A 21 79.42 20.21 25.65
C VAL A 21 78.77 18.89 25.26
N VAL A 22 78.02 18.28 26.18
CA VAL A 22 77.28 17.04 25.92
C VAL A 22 76.16 17.31 24.92
N VAL A 23 75.34 18.35 25.14
CA VAL A 23 74.27 18.75 24.21
C VAL A 23 74.81 19.10 22.82
N GLN A 24 75.98 19.76 22.74
CA GLN A 24 76.59 20.09 21.45
C GLN A 24 77.11 18.85 20.72
N ARG A 25 77.59 17.83 21.44
CA ARG A 25 77.98 16.55 20.84
C ARG A 25 76.77 15.79 20.31
N ASP A 26 75.69 15.73 21.08
CA ASP A 26 74.45 15.09 20.65
C ASP A 26 73.85 15.79 19.43
N ALA A 27 73.85 17.13 19.43
CA ALA A 27 73.40 17.92 18.28
C ALA A 27 74.26 17.68 17.02
N ARG A 28 75.60 17.59 17.17
CA ARG A 28 76.51 17.28 16.06
C ARG A 28 76.36 15.85 15.55
N ALA A 29 76.12 14.89 16.45
CA ALA A 29 75.86 13.51 16.08
C ALA A 29 74.53 13.40 15.31
N GLY A 30 73.45 13.98 15.83
CA GLY A 30 72.15 13.99 15.16
C GLY A 30 72.14 14.72 13.81
N LEU A 31 72.92 15.81 13.67
CA LEU A 31 73.05 16.49 12.38
C LEU A 31 73.80 15.63 11.34
N ARG A 32 74.85 14.91 11.77
CA ARG A 32 75.57 13.98 10.89
C ARG A 32 74.72 12.80 10.47
N GLU A 33 73.93 12.25 11.39
CA GLU A 33 72.99 11.18 11.10
C GLU A 33 71.93 11.63 10.10
N LYS A 34 71.29 12.79 10.31
CA LYS A 34 70.34 13.37 9.36
C LYS A 34 70.97 13.61 8.00
N HIS A 35 72.19 14.12 7.95
CA HIS A 35 72.89 14.37 6.69
C HIS A 35 73.26 13.06 5.97
N ALA A 36 73.65 12.01 6.71
CA ALA A 36 73.87 10.68 6.16
C ALA A 36 72.57 10.05 5.63
N ALA A 37 71.47 10.18 6.37
CA ALA A 37 70.15 9.74 5.93
C ALA A 37 69.65 10.49 4.69
N LEU A 38 69.89 11.82 4.63
CA LEU A 38 69.56 12.63 3.45
C LEU A 38 70.36 12.18 2.23
N ARG A 39 71.68 11.95 2.39
CA ARG A 39 72.53 11.41 1.32
C ARG A 39 72.06 10.05 0.84
N GLN A 40 71.71 9.16 1.77
CA GLN A 40 71.17 7.86 1.42
C GLN A 40 69.83 7.98 0.65
N GLN A 41 68.97 8.92 1.02
CA GLN A 41 67.74 9.19 0.26
C GLN A 41 68.03 9.74 -1.13
N THR A 42 68.97 10.67 -1.27
CA THR A 42 69.36 11.20 -2.59
C THR A 42 69.96 10.12 -3.48
N ASP A 43 70.77 9.22 -2.91
CA ASP A 43 71.38 8.12 -3.66
C ASP A 43 70.32 7.12 -4.13
N ARG A 44 69.35 6.78 -3.28
CA ARG A 44 68.20 5.93 -3.67
C ARG A 44 67.34 6.56 -4.77
N LEU A 45 67.13 7.87 -4.71
CA LEU A 45 66.40 8.60 -5.75
C LEU A 45 67.21 8.63 -7.06
N ALA A 46 68.52 8.82 -6.99
CA ALA A 46 69.41 8.76 -8.15
C ALA A 46 69.42 7.37 -8.80
N GLU A 47 69.43 6.31 -7.99
CA GLU A 47 69.36 4.93 -8.46
C GLU A 47 68.00 4.64 -9.13
N SER A 48 66.89 4.98 -8.47
CA SER A 48 65.54 4.77 -9.04
C SER A 48 65.34 5.57 -10.33
N THR A 49 65.84 6.80 -10.41
CA THR A 49 65.76 7.60 -11.65
C THR A 49 66.65 7.04 -12.75
N ALA A 50 67.82 6.50 -12.43
CA ALA A 50 68.68 5.80 -13.39
C ALA A 50 68.02 4.51 -13.92
N GLU A 51 67.39 3.75 -13.04
CA GLU A 51 66.61 2.57 -13.41
C GLU A 51 65.40 2.94 -14.28
N ASN A 52 64.67 4.00 -13.91
CA ASN A 52 63.55 4.51 -14.69
C ASN A 52 64.00 4.92 -16.10
N ARG A 53 65.13 5.62 -16.22
CA ARG A 53 65.73 5.95 -17.53
C ARG A 53 66.11 4.70 -18.31
N ARG A 54 66.70 3.70 -17.66
CA ARG A 54 67.06 2.43 -18.31
C ARG A 54 65.82 1.71 -18.82
N LEU A 55 64.79 1.58 -18.00
CA LEU A 55 63.50 0.99 -18.39
C LEU A 55 62.84 1.78 -19.51
N SER A 56 62.83 3.11 -19.42
CA SER A 56 62.29 3.98 -20.47
C SER A 56 63.05 3.82 -21.79
N ASN A 57 64.38 3.66 -21.74
CA ASN A 57 65.20 3.37 -22.91
C ASN A 57 64.92 1.97 -23.48
N LEU A 58 64.70 0.96 -22.63
CA LEU A 58 64.30 -0.39 -23.06
C LEU A 58 62.93 -0.38 -23.74
N VAL A 59 61.97 0.40 -23.20
CA VAL A 59 60.65 0.59 -23.82
C VAL A 59 60.75 1.32 -25.15
N ALA A 60 61.61 2.35 -25.25
CA ALA A 60 61.84 3.06 -26.51
C ALA A 60 62.53 2.20 -27.57
N GLN A 61 63.34 1.22 -27.15
CA GLN A 61 64.00 0.26 -28.05
C GLN A 61 63.14 -0.97 -28.37
N ALA A 62 62.12 -1.25 -27.56
CA ALA A 62 61.18 -2.33 -27.81
C ALA A 62 60.39 -2.00 -29.09
N LYS A 63 60.32 -2.96 -30.02
CA LYS A 63 59.44 -2.83 -31.17
C LYS A 63 57.99 -2.77 -30.67
N PRO A 64 57.17 -1.83 -31.14
CA PRO A 64 55.77 -1.78 -30.75
C PRO A 64 55.10 -3.10 -31.18
N ALA A 65 54.29 -3.67 -30.28
CA ALA A 65 53.60 -4.94 -30.52
C ALA A 65 52.57 -4.85 -31.66
N PHE A 66 52.18 -3.63 -32.05
CA PHE A 66 51.24 -3.31 -33.12
C PHE A 66 51.79 -2.14 -33.95
N SER A 67 51.38 -2.05 -35.22
CA SER A 67 51.57 -0.81 -35.98
C SER A 67 50.64 0.30 -35.45
N ASP A 68 51.00 1.56 -35.67
CA ASP A 68 50.14 2.70 -35.28
C ASP A 68 48.74 2.62 -35.88
N GLU A 69 48.62 2.06 -37.08
CA GLU A 69 47.34 1.83 -37.76
C GLU A 69 46.50 0.76 -37.05
N GLN A 70 47.10 -0.37 -36.68
CA GLN A 70 46.44 -1.41 -35.88
C GLN A 70 45.99 -0.89 -34.51
N PHE A 71 46.81 -0.04 -33.87
CA PHE A 71 46.45 0.57 -32.60
C PHE A 71 45.28 1.55 -32.73
N ARG A 72 45.28 2.39 -33.77
CA ARG A 72 44.16 3.29 -34.09
C ARG A 72 42.88 2.52 -34.37
N GLU A 73 42.96 1.44 -35.13
CA GLU A 73 41.81 0.60 -35.45
C GLU A 73 41.25 -0.10 -34.21
N LEU A 74 42.11 -0.61 -33.31
CA LEU A 74 41.69 -1.14 -32.01
C LEU A 74 40.97 -0.09 -31.15
N MET A 75 41.46 1.15 -31.13
CA MET A 75 40.81 2.23 -30.38
C MET A 75 39.46 2.62 -31.00
N ARG A 76 39.34 2.63 -32.33
CA ARG A 76 38.07 2.83 -33.04
C ARG A 76 37.07 1.73 -32.70
N LEU A 77 37.47 0.46 -32.83
CA LEU A 77 36.63 -0.71 -32.50
C LEU A 77 36.21 -0.71 -31.04
N ARG A 78 37.10 -0.32 -30.12
CA ARG A 78 36.76 -0.18 -28.69
C ARG A 78 35.67 0.88 -28.47
N GLY A 79 35.74 2.00 -29.20
CA GLY A 79 34.71 3.03 -29.21
C GLY A 79 33.37 2.51 -29.74
N GLU A 80 33.40 1.79 -30.86
CA GLU A 80 32.21 1.19 -31.48
C GLU A 80 31.55 0.15 -30.58
N VAL A 81 32.33 -0.75 -29.97
CA VAL A 81 31.83 -1.72 -29.00
C VAL A 81 31.21 -1.02 -27.79
N GLY A 82 31.81 0.07 -27.31
CA GLY A 82 31.25 0.87 -26.23
C GLY A 82 29.91 1.52 -26.59
N MET A 83 29.77 2.01 -27.83
CA MET A 83 28.51 2.54 -28.35
C MET A 83 27.44 1.45 -28.51
N LEU A 84 27.79 0.32 -29.12
CA LEU A 84 26.88 -0.80 -29.34
C LEU A 84 26.38 -1.37 -28.01
N ARG A 85 27.26 -1.53 -27.01
CA ARG A 85 26.85 -1.96 -25.66
C ARG A 85 25.83 -1.00 -25.04
N ARG A 86 26.02 0.32 -25.20
CA ARG A 86 25.05 1.31 -24.71
C ARG A 86 23.70 1.21 -25.42
N GLN A 87 23.71 1.06 -26.74
CA GLN A 87 22.47 0.87 -27.52
C GLN A 87 21.74 -0.40 -27.11
N THR A 88 22.43 -1.53 -27.00
CA THR A 88 21.84 -2.80 -26.56
C THR A 88 21.19 -2.66 -25.18
N ASN A 89 21.89 -2.07 -24.21
CA ASN A 89 21.34 -1.86 -22.86
C ASN A 89 20.10 -0.95 -22.88
N ALA A 90 20.11 0.13 -23.66
CA ALA A 90 18.96 1.03 -23.79
C ALA A 90 17.74 0.31 -24.41
N THR A 91 17.96 -0.52 -25.43
CA THR A 91 16.84 -1.29 -26.04
C THR A 91 16.25 -2.33 -25.08
N GLN A 92 17.08 -2.95 -24.22
CA GLN A 92 16.59 -3.87 -23.19
C GLN A 92 15.73 -3.13 -22.16
N GLN A 93 16.20 -1.98 -21.68
CA GLN A 93 15.44 -1.15 -20.75
C GLN A 93 14.07 -0.73 -21.31
N LEU A 94 14.03 -0.26 -22.57
CA LEU A 94 12.77 0.12 -23.22
C LEU A 94 11.81 -1.06 -23.39
N ARG A 95 12.32 -2.26 -23.65
CA ARG A 95 11.49 -3.48 -23.73
C ARG A 95 10.92 -3.88 -22.37
N GLU A 96 11.72 -3.76 -21.31
CA GLU A 96 11.25 -4.02 -19.95
C GLU A 96 10.21 -2.99 -19.51
N GLU A 97 10.41 -1.71 -19.83
CA GLU A 97 9.46 -0.65 -19.55
C GLU A 97 8.15 -0.87 -20.30
N ASN A 98 8.20 -1.16 -21.61
CA ASN A 98 6.99 -1.53 -22.36
C ASN A 98 6.27 -2.73 -21.74
N ARG A 99 7.00 -3.80 -21.38
CA ARG A 99 6.39 -4.96 -20.73
C ARG A 99 5.75 -4.60 -19.38
N ARG A 100 6.38 -3.72 -18.60
CA ARG A 100 5.82 -3.20 -17.34
C ARG A 100 4.57 -2.35 -17.58
N LEU A 101 4.58 -1.49 -18.60
CA LEU A 101 3.44 -0.65 -18.96
C LEU A 101 2.27 -1.50 -19.46
N GLU A 102 2.51 -2.49 -20.31
CA GLU A 102 1.50 -3.46 -20.74
C GLU A 102 0.90 -4.23 -19.57
N ALA A 103 1.73 -4.69 -18.63
CA ALA A 103 1.26 -5.37 -17.43
C ALA A 103 0.40 -4.45 -16.55
N ARG A 104 0.80 -3.18 -16.39
CA ARG A 104 0.00 -2.17 -15.69
C ARG A 104 -1.33 -1.89 -16.38
N LEU A 105 -1.33 -1.77 -17.71
CA LEU A 105 -2.55 -1.54 -18.47
C LEU A 105 -3.52 -2.72 -18.36
N LYS A 106 -3.01 -3.96 -18.47
CA LYS A 106 -3.81 -5.18 -18.24
C LYS A 106 -4.36 -5.25 -16.82
N ASN A 107 -3.55 -4.91 -15.81
CA ASN A 107 -4.00 -4.87 -14.42
C ASN A 107 -5.01 -3.74 -14.16
N ALA A 108 -4.93 -2.63 -14.88
CA ALA A 108 -5.90 -1.54 -14.82
C ALA A 108 -7.22 -1.90 -15.52
N GLN A 109 -7.15 -2.64 -16.63
CA GLN A 109 -8.33 -3.17 -17.33
C GLN A 109 -9.04 -4.28 -16.52
N ASN A 110 -8.28 -5.09 -15.79
CA ASN A 110 -8.80 -6.16 -14.95
C ASN A 110 -9.24 -5.67 -13.55
N GLN A 111 -9.00 -4.39 -13.21
CA GLN A 111 -9.62 -3.80 -12.03
C GLN A 111 -11.11 -3.60 -12.33
N PRO A 112 -12.02 -4.11 -11.48
CA PRO A 112 -13.43 -3.78 -11.58
C PRO A 112 -13.54 -2.25 -11.64
N THR A 113 -14.16 -1.74 -12.70
CA THR A 113 -14.46 -0.30 -12.79
C THR A 113 -15.17 0.08 -11.49
N PRO A 114 -14.71 1.11 -10.76
CA PRO A 114 -15.39 1.53 -9.55
C PRO A 114 -16.86 1.75 -9.90
N MET A 115 -17.76 0.97 -9.29
CA MET A 115 -19.19 1.08 -9.57
C MET A 115 -19.58 2.54 -9.42
N SER A 116 -20.28 3.06 -10.42
CA SER A 116 -20.80 4.41 -10.32
C SER A 116 -21.75 4.49 -9.11
N PRO A 117 -21.89 5.67 -8.47
CA PRO A 117 -22.83 5.84 -7.37
C PRO A 117 -24.26 5.39 -7.72
N GLY A 118 -24.68 5.53 -8.98
CA GLY A 118 -25.98 5.07 -9.47
C GLY A 118 -26.10 3.54 -9.54
N GLU A 119 -25.05 2.84 -9.98
CA GLU A 119 -25.03 1.36 -10.01
C GLU A 119 -25.03 0.76 -8.60
N LEU A 120 -24.30 1.38 -7.66
CA LEU A 120 -24.33 1.01 -6.24
C LEU A 120 -25.74 1.15 -5.65
N GLN A 121 -26.40 2.28 -5.93
CA GLN A 121 -27.77 2.51 -5.47
C GLN A 121 -28.76 1.48 -6.06
N GLN A 122 -28.61 1.15 -7.35
CA GLN A 122 -29.44 0.12 -7.99
C GLN A 122 -29.19 -1.28 -7.41
N GLY A 123 -27.93 -1.62 -7.13
CA GLY A 123 -27.54 -2.87 -6.48
C GLY A 123 -28.17 -2.99 -5.09
N LEU A 124 -28.02 -1.96 -4.26
CA LEU A 124 -28.63 -1.91 -2.92
C LEU A 124 -30.16 -2.03 -2.98
N LEU A 125 -30.81 -1.35 -3.93
CA LEU A 125 -32.26 -1.45 -4.10
C LEU A 125 -32.69 -2.86 -4.53
N THR A 126 -31.88 -3.53 -5.35
CA THR A 126 -32.13 -4.91 -5.78
C THR A 126 -32.00 -5.88 -4.62
N GLU A 127 -30.93 -5.77 -3.83
CA GLU A 127 -30.74 -6.56 -2.60
C GLU A 127 -31.86 -6.32 -1.59
N LYS A 128 -32.29 -5.06 -1.43
CA LYS A 128 -33.41 -4.70 -0.54
C LYS A 128 -34.71 -5.36 -1.00
N ARG A 129 -35.03 -5.33 -2.30
CA ARG A 129 -36.22 -6.02 -2.83
C ARG A 129 -36.17 -7.52 -2.61
N GLU A 130 -35.01 -8.14 -2.80
CA GLU A 130 -34.84 -9.58 -2.58
C GLU A 130 -35.00 -9.95 -1.11
N ALA A 131 -34.37 -9.21 -0.20
CA ALA A 131 -34.53 -9.41 1.24
C ALA A 131 -35.99 -9.26 1.66
N MET A 132 -36.66 -8.20 1.20
CA MET A 132 -38.08 -7.94 1.47
C MET A 132 -38.97 -9.09 0.99
N ARG A 133 -38.73 -9.59 -0.22
CA ARG A 133 -39.46 -10.73 -0.80
C ARG A 133 -39.27 -12.00 0.04
N ASN A 134 -38.04 -12.31 0.40
CA ASN A 134 -37.73 -13.51 1.17
C ASN A 134 -38.38 -13.48 2.56
N ILE A 135 -38.36 -12.32 3.25
CA ILE A 135 -39.05 -12.14 4.53
C ILE A 135 -40.55 -12.35 4.31
N CYS A 136 -41.13 -11.69 3.31
CA CYS A 136 -42.56 -11.71 3.07
C CYS A 136 -43.10 -13.12 2.78
N LEU A 137 -42.36 -13.92 2.01
CA LEU A 137 -42.74 -15.31 1.69
C LEU A 137 -42.71 -16.24 2.92
N GLN A 138 -41.82 -15.98 3.88
CA GLN A 138 -41.70 -16.79 5.10
C GLN A 138 -42.54 -16.26 6.27
N LEU A 139 -43.03 -15.02 6.16
CA LEU A 139 -43.76 -14.32 7.21
C LEU A 139 -45.03 -15.06 7.67
N PRO A 140 -45.91 -15.61 6.78
CA PRO A 140 -47.10 -16.34 7.23
C PRO A 140 -46.78 -17.53 8.14
N GLN A 141 -45.74 -18.30 7.80
CA GLN A 141 -45.32 -19.43 8.62
C GLN A 141 -44.72 -18.98 9.96
N ALA A 142 -43.92 -17.91 9.94
CA ALA A 142 -43.36 -17.34 11.16
C ALA A 142 -44.46 -16.83 12.11
N LEU A 143 -45.48 -16.16 11.59
CA LEU A 143 -46.64 -15.69 12.35
C LEU A 143 -47.42 -16.85 12.98
N GLN A 144 -47.68 -17.92 12.23
CA GLN A 144 -48.39 -19.10 12.76
C GLN A 144 -47.62 -19.75 13.91
N ARG A 145 -46.30 -19.90 13.78
CA ARG A 145 -45.46 -20.47 14.85
C ARG A 145 -45.43 -19.55 16.08
N PHE A 146 -45.27 -18.25 15.87
CA PHE A 146 -45.31 -17.28 16.97
C PHE A 146 -46.64 -17.34 17.72
N ALA A 147 -47.76 -17.32 17.00
CA ALA A 147 -49.10 -17.40 17.57
C ALA A 147 -49.31 -18.70 18.36
N SER A 148 -48.77 -19.82 17.86
CA SER A 148 -48.84 -21.12 18.54
C SER A 148 -48.11 -21.09 19.90
N ASP A 149 -46.94 -20.46 19.95
CA ASP A 149 -46.15 -20.33 21.18
C ASP A 149 -46.69 -19.26 22.15
N HIS A 150 -47.40 -18.25 21.63
CA HIS A 150 -47.85 -17.07 22.38
C HIS A 150 -49.37 -16.99 22.56
N THR A 151 -50.08 -18.13 22.61
CA THR A 151 -51.54 -18.15 22.89
C THR A 151 -52.35 -17.27 21.93
N ASN A 152 -52.13 -17.40 20.62
CA ASN A 152 -52.77 -16.63 19.55
C ASN A 152 -52.55 -15.10 19.61
N GLN A 153 -51.48 -14.64 20.26
CA GLN A 153 -51.05 -13.24 20.16
C GLN A 153 -50.38 -12.98 18.81
N THR A 154 -50.51 -11.75 18.33
CA THR A 154 -49.84 -11.26 17.12
C THR A 154 -48.61 -10.43 17.50
N PRO A 155 -47.52 -10.50 16.73
CA PRO A 155 -46.35 -9.68 16.98
C PRO A 155 -46.64 -8.22 16.63
N THR A 156 -46.05 -7.30 17.39
CA THR A 156 -46.13 -5.86 17.13
C THR A 156 -44.95 -5.35 16.30
N ASP A 157 -43.89 -6.14 16.17
CA ASP A 157 -42.69 -5.81 15.39
C ASP A 157 -42.11 -7.04 14.71
N LEU A 158 -41.56 -6.85 13.51
CA LEU A 158 -40.96 -7.90 12.70
C LEU A 158 -39.79 -8.57 13.42
N LEU A 159 -39.07 -7.83 14.27
CA LEU A 159 -37.93 -8.36 15.02
C LEU A 159 -38.32 -9.38 16.11
N GLN A 160 -39.58 -9.39 16.55
CA GLN A 160 -40.10 -10.42 17.47
C GLN A 160 -40.17 -11.80 16.79
N LEU A 161 -40.30 -11.81 15.46
CA LEU A 161 -40.37 -13.03 14.66
C LEU A 161 -38.99 -13.62 14.31
N ARG A 162 -37.87 -13.02 14.78
CA ARG A 162 -36.52 -13.41 14.35
C ARG A 162 -36.21 -14.90 14.52
N ASN A 163 -36.75 -15.52 15.58
CA ASN A 163 -36.53 -16.94 15.92
C ASN A 163 -37.52 -17.87 15.21
N TYR A 164 -38.51 -17.31 14.52
CA TYR A 164 -39.60 -18.03 13.88
C TYR A 164 -39.41 -18.20 12.38
N PHE A 165 -38.45 -17.46 11.79
CA PHE A 165 -37.97 -17.68 10.43
C PHE A 165 -37.04 -18.89 10.36
N SER A 166 -37.34 -19.83 9.46
CA SER A 166 -36.45 -20.96 9.16
C SER A 166 -35.64 -20.65 7.91
N THR A 167 -34.39 -20.21 8.07
CA THR A 167 -33.44 -20.20 6.96
C THR A 167 -32.81 -21.58 6.82
N SER A 168 -32.54 -22.03 5.60
CA SER A 168 -32.01 -23.36 5.26
C SER A 168 -30.65 -23.72 5.88
N ALA A 169 -30.00 -22.80 6.62
CA ALA A 169 -28.68 -22.97 7.22
C ALA A 169 -28.61 -22.60 8.71
N GLY A 170 -29.74 -22.37 9.38
CA GLY A 170 -29.74 -21.87 10.78
C GLY A 170 -29.29 -20.40 10.91
N GLU A 171 -29.13 -19.70 9.79
CA GLU A 171 -28.79 -18.28 9.76
C GLU A 171 -30.01 -17.41 10.09
N SER A 172 -29.77 -16.30 10.82
CA SER A 172 -30.79 -15.30 11.07
C SER A 172 -31.26 -14.68 9.76
N MET A 173 -32.57 -14.52 9.60
CA MET A 173 -33.15 -13.92 8.39
C MET A 173 -32.54 -12.53 8.15
N PRO A 174 -31.87 -12.28 7.00
CA PRO A 174 -31.27 -10.99 6.71
C PRO A 174 -32.36 -9.94 6.47
N GLY A 175 -32.06 -8.68 6.79
CA GLY A 175 -32.93 -7.55 6.46
C GLY A 175 -34.14 -7.33 7.38
N LEU A 176 -34.35 -8.12 8.45
CA LEU A 176 -35.49 -7.93 9.37
C LEU A 176 -35.57 -6.54 10.01
N ARG A 177 -34.44 -5.83 10.12
CA ARG A 177 -34.38 -4.45 10.67
C ARG A 177 -34.67 -3.37 9.62
N LEU A 178 -34.67 -3.75 8.34
CA LEU A 178 -34.81 -2.81 7.23
C LEU A 178 -36.27 -2.53 6.88
N PHE A 179 -37.21 -3.32 7.39
CA PHE A 179 -38.61 -3.26 7.02
C PHE A 179 -39.51 -3.24 8.25
N GLN A 180 -40.71 -2.70 8.07
CA GLN A 180 -41.73 -2.63 9.10
C GLN A 180 -43.00 -3.32 8.64
N LEU A 181 -43.76 -3.86 9.60
CA LEU A 181 -45.12 -4.31 9.37
C LEU A 181 -46.02 -3.11 9.05
N VAL A 182 -46.91 -3.26 8.07
CA VAL A 182 -47.89 -2.22 7.72
C VAL A 182 -49.00 -2.14 8.78
N SER A 183 -49.40 -3.28 9.34
CA SER A 183 -50.36 -3.38 10.43
C SER A 183 -49.65 -3.68 11.75
N ASP A 184 -50.08 -3.02 12.82
CA ASP A 184 -49.66 -3.29 14.21
C ASP A 184 -50.22 -4.60 14.76
N ARG A 185 -51.26 -5.14 14.10
CA ARG A 185 -51.88 -6.44 14.39
C ARG A 185 -52.04 -7.21 13.09
N PRO A 186 -50.98 -7.85 12.58
CA PRO A 186 -51.07 -8.67 11.37
C PRO A 186 -52.02 -9.86 11.61
N GLU A 187 -52.81 -10.21 10.60
CA GLU A 187 -53.62 -11.43 10.65
C GLU A 187 -52.70 -12.66 10.73
N ILE A 188 -53.05 -13.65 11.56
CA ILE A 188 -52.27 -14.90 11.67
C ILE A 188 -52.37 -15.72 10.37
N VAL A 189 -53.55 -15.70 9.74
CA VAL A 189 -53.79 -16.29 8.42
C VAL A 189 -53.76 -15.15 7.41
N VAL A 190 -52.64 -15.01 6.73
CA VAL A 190 -52.39 -13.87 5.86
C VAL A 190 -52.93 -14.12 4.45
N PRO A 191 -53.82 -13.27 3.92
CA PRO A 191 -54.23 -13.31 2.53
C PRO A 191 -53.06 -13.03 1.58
N ALA A 192 -53.02 -13.71 0.43
CA ALA A 192 -51.96 -13.53 -0.57
C ALA A 192 -51.85 -12.07 -1.08
N ASN A 193 -52.98 -11.36 -1.15
CA ASN A 193 -53.07 -9.97 -1.59
C ASN A 193 -53.03 -8.95 -0.45
N ALA A 194 -52.76 -9.36 0.79
CA ALA A 194 -52.61 -8.44 1.90
C ALA A 194 -51.27 -7.71 1.84
N LEU A 195 -51.29 -6.40 2.08
CA LEU A 195 -50.09 -5.56 2.20
C LEU A 195 -49.45 -5.78 3.58
N LEU A 196 -48.23 -6.32 3.62
CA LEU A 196 -47.64 -6.79 4.88
C LEU A 196 -46.45 -5.97 5.34
N LEU A 197 -45.53 -5.69 4.43
CA LEU A 197 -44.28 -5.02 4.75
C LEU A 197 -44.18 -3.72 3.99
N ARG A 198 -43.56 -2.73 4.62
CA ARG A 198 -43.12 -1.50 3.99
C ARG A 198 -41.68 -1.19 4.35
N ASP A 199 -41.04 -0.51 3.43
CA ASP A 199 -39.79 0.18 3.69
C ASP A 199 -40.08 1.45 4.52
N PRO A 200 -39.48 1.63 5.70
CA PRO A 200 -39.66 2.84 6.49
C PRO A 200 -39.04 4.08 5.84
N GLU A 201 -38.07 3.90 4.93
CA GLU A 201 -37.38 5.00 4.27
C GLU A 201 -37.98 5.24 2.87
N GLU A 202 -38.40 6.47 2.61
CA GLU A 202 -38.63 6.93 1.24
C GLU A 202 -37.31 7.28 0.56
N HIS A 203 -37.20 6.90 -0.72
CA HIS A 203 -36.06 7.26 -1.55
C HIS A 203 -36.48 8.17 -2.69
N ARG A 204 -35.57 9.05 -3.09
CA ARG A 204 -35.80 9.96 -4.21
C ARG A 204 -35.35 9.29 -5.50
N LYS A 205 -36.24 9.26 -6.49
CA LYS A 205 -35.95 8.70 -7.81
C LYS A 205 -35.26 9.75 -8.71
N PRO A 206 -34.58 9.32 -9.79
CA PRO A 206 -34.01 10.24 -10.77
C PRO A 206 -35.02 11.17 -11.45
N ASP A 207 -36.29 10.76 -11.52
CA ASP A 207 -37.41 11.57 -12.03
C ASP A 207 -37.88 12.66 -11.03
N GLY A 208 -37.27 12.73 -9.85
CA GLY A 208 -37.56 13.70 -8.80
C GLY A 208 -38.69 13.29 -7.85
N LYS A 209 -39.45 12.23 -8.16
CA LYS A 209 -40.55 11.73 -7.32
C LYS A 209 -40.01 10.95 -6.12
N TRP A 210 -40.80 10.92 -5.06
CA TRP A 210 -40.57 10.06 -3.91
C TRP A 210 -41.08 8.66 -4.21
N ALA A 211 -40.40 7.66 -3.69
CA ALA A 211 -40.81 6.28 -3.81
C ALA A 211 -40.60 5.50 -2.52
N ARG A 212 -41.47 4.52 -2.30
CA ARG A 212 -41.41 3.60 -1.16
C ARG A 212 -41.75 2.18 -1.61
N LEU A 213 -41.00 1.21 -1.09
CA LEU A 213 -41.21 -0.20 -1.37
C LEU A 213 -42.23 -0.81 -0.41
N TYR A 214 -43.07 -1.68 -0.96
CA TYR A 214 -44.08 -2.43 -0.25
C TYR A 214 -44.08 -3.89 -0.70
N ALA A 215 -44.46 -4.79 0.20
CA ALA A 215 -44.60 -6.22 -0.10
C ALA A 215 -45.98 -6.74 0.24
N TYR A 216 -46.49 -7.58 -0.67
CA TYR A 216 -47.72 -8.35 -0.49
C TYR A 216 -47.42 -9.76 -0.01
N GLY A 217 -48.39 -10.40 0.64
CA GLY A 217 -48.25 -11.76 1.19
C GLY A 217 -47.88 -12.86 0.18
N ASP A 218 -48.13 -12.64 -1.11
CA ASP A 218 -47.68 -13.48 -2.22
C ASP A 218 -46.17 -13.32 -2.58
N GLY A 219 -45.47 -12.40 -1.90
CA GLY A 219 -44.07 -12.06 -2.16
C GLY A 219 -43.87 -11.06 -3.30
N ARG A 220 -44.94 -10.47 -3.84
CA ARG A 220 -44.85 -9.39 -4.83
C ARG A 220 -44.40 -8.11 -4.16
N ILE A 221 -43.34 -7.51 -4.69
CA ILE A 221 -42.84 -6.22 -4.26
C ILE A 221 -43.33 -5.15 -5.22
N VAL A 222 -43.93 -4.09 -4.69
CA VAL A 222 -44.36 -2.92 -5.47
C VAL A 222 -43.67 -1.67 -4.97
N GLU A 223 -43.44 -0.75 -5.89
CA GLU A 223 -42.88 0.57 -5.59
C GLU A 223 -43.99 1.59 -5.80
N ALA A 224 -44.46 2.20 -4.72
CA ALA A 224 -45.40 3.30 -4.81
C ALA A 224 -44.62 4.60 -5.04
N THR A 225 -45.15 5.51 -5.85
CA THR A 225 -44.54 6.82 -6.09
C THR A 225 -45.47 7.94 -5.63
N SER A 226 -44.91 8.97 -4.99
CA SER A 226 -45.62 10.18 -4.60
C SER A 226 -44.86 11.44 -5.01
N GLU A 227 -45.58 12.53 -5.24
CA GLU A 227 -44.99 13.85 -5.52
C GLU A 227 -44.59 14.59 -4.24
N ASP A 228 -45.35 14.41 -3.15
CA ASP A 228 -45.16 15.09 -1.86
C ASP A 228 -44.47 14.21 -0.81
N GLY A 229 -44.24 12.94 -1.11
CA GLY A 229 -43.65 11.96 -0.19
C GLY A 229 -44.63 11.37 0.82
N ASN A 230 -45.92 11.73 0.75
CA ASN A 230 -46.96 11.12 1.56
C ASN A 230 -47.54 9.88 0.85
N PHE A 231 -47.60 8.76 1.58
CA PHE A 231 -48.12 7.49 1.07
C PHE A 231 -49.39 7.01 1.79
N ASP A 232 -49.95 7.78 2.73
CA ASP A 232 -51.10 7.38 3.54
C ASP A 232 -52.35 7.04 2.71
N ALA A 233 -52.62 7.86 1.67
CA ALA A 233 -53.74 7.63 0.77
C ALA A 233 -53.55 6.33 -0.03
N TRP A 234 -52.32 6.06 -0.46
CA TRP A 234 -51.97 4.85 -1.19
C TRP A 234 -52.09 3.62 -0.29
N GLU A 235 -51.56 3.67 0.94
CA GLU A 235 -51.65 2.57 1.91
C GLU A 235 -53.11 2.26 2.25
N LYS A 236 -53.96 3.27 2.46
CA LYS A 236 -55.41 3.07 2.71
C LYS A 236 -56.11 2.35 1.55
N GLN A 237 -55.76 2.69 0.32
CA GLN A 237 -56.34 2.07 -0.87
C GLN A 237 -55.92 0.60 -1.03
N HIS A 238 -54.69 0.25 -0.64
CA HIS A 238 -54.11 -1.08 -0.84
C HIS A 238 -54.18 -2.00 0.39
N THR A 239 -54.52 -1.45 1.57
CA THR A 239 -54.79 -2.21 2.80
C THR A 239 -56.27 -2.54 2.95
N SER A 240 -57.15 -1.85 2.22
CA SER A 240 -58.58 -2.18 2.19
C SER A 240 -58.77 -3.50 1.43
N PRO A 241 -59.40 -4.54 2.02
CA PRO A 241 -59.72 -5.74 1.26
C PRO A 241 -60.60 -5.34 0.07
N PRO A 242 -60.39 -5.91 -1.14
CA PRO A 242 -61.37 -5.74 -2.19
C PRO A 242 -62.71 -6.21 -1.61
N ALA A 243 -63.71 -5.32 -1.66
CA ALA A 243 -65.06 -5.66 -1.22
C ALA A 243 -65.41 -7.02 -1.85
N ALA A 244 -65.70 -8.01 -1.00
CA ALA A 244 -66.29 -9.26 -1.46
C ALA A 244 -67.59 -8.87 -2.16
N GLY A 245 -67.54 -8.86 -3.49
CA GLY A 245 -68.53 -8.23 -4.33
C GLY A 245 -68.79 -9.10 -5.55
N GLN A 246 -69.83 -9.92 -5.38
CA GLN A 246 -70.62 -10.67 -6.37
C GLN A 246 -70.13 -12.08 -6.72
#